data_AF-A0A7K1J9K8-F1
#
_entry.id   AF-A0A7K1J9K8-F1
#
_cell.length_a   1.000
_cell.length_b   1.000
_cell.length_c   1.000
_cell.angle_alpha   90.00
_cell.angle_beta   90.00
_cell.angle_gamma   90.00
#
_symmetry.space_group_name_H-M   'P 1'
#
loop_
_entity.id
_entity.type
_entity.pdbx_description
1 polymer ?
#
loop_
_entity_poly.entity_id
_entity_poly.type
_entity_poly.pdbx_seq_one_letter_code
_entity_poly.pdbx_strand_id
1 'polypeptide(L)'
;MPTYAFRCGQNCPDFTEQHPMAAVPDAAECPGCRQQARRRIGAPALGIGATTAMRLQDATRATADKPDVVRSLPQNARPTRVSTNPLHRKLPRP
;
A
#
# COMPACT_ATOMS: atom_id res chain seq x y z
N MET A 1 -25.22 2.94 -7.82
CA MET A 1 -25.51 3.95 -6.78
C MET A 1 -24.37 3.94 -5.78
N PRO A 2 -23.70 5.06 -5.50
CA PRO A 2 -22.63 5.12 -4.52
C PRO A 2 -23.14 4.99 -3.07
N THR A 3 -22.28 4.47 -2.21
CA THR A 3 -22.54 4.28 -0.77
C THR A 3 -21.88 5.40 0.03
N TYR A 4 -22.64 6.00 0.95
CA TYR A 4 -22.17 7.06 1.84
C TYR A 4 -22.28 6.60 3.29
N ALA A 5 -21.32 7.02 4.12
CA ALA A 5 -21.30 6.71 5.55
C ALA A 5 -21.76 7.91 6.39
N PHE A 6 -22.50 7.64 7.45
CA PHE A 6 -23.05 8.64 8.38
C PHE A 6 -22.66 8.27 9.81
N ARG A 7 -22.30 9.29 10.60
CA ARG A 7 -21.91 9.14 12.00
C ARG A 7 -22.88 9.87 12.91
N CYS A 8 -23.40 9.14 13.88
CA CYS A 8 -24.25 9.69 14.92
C CYS A 8 -23.40 10.35 16.03
N GLY A 9 -23.85 11.51 16.54
CA GLY A 9 -23.23 12.16 17.70
C GLY A 9 -23.57 11.51 19.05
N GLN A 10 -24.59 10.65 19.11
CA GLN A 10 -25.10 10.02 20.33
C GLN A 10 -24.49 8.63 20.60
N ASN A 11 -23.28 8.38 20.07
CA ASN A 11 -22.55 7.13 20.25
C ASN A 11 -23.25 5.87 19.69
N CYS A 12 -24.20 6.02 18.77
CA CYS A 12 -24.72 4.91 17.97
C CYS A 12 -23.68 4.44 16.94
N PRO A 13 -23.75 3.19 16.47
CA PRO A 13 -22.90 2.70 15.37
C PRO A 13 -23.02 3.57 14.11
N ASP A 14 -21.91 3.71 13.38
CA ASP A 14 -21.91 4.30 12.05
C ASP A 14 -22.79 3.45 11.10
N PHE A 15 -23.48 4.09 10.17
CA PHE A 15 -24.35 3.41 9.21
C PHE A 15 -24.11 3.94 7.79
N THR A 16 -24.61 3.20 6.80
CA THR A 16 -24.40 3.52 5.38
C THR A 16 -25.70 3.55 4.61
N GLU A 17 -25.82 4.49 3.68
CA GLU A 17 -26.96 4.60 2.77
C GLU A 17 -26.49 4.79 1.32
N GLN A 18 -27.31 4.37 0.36
CA GLN A 18 -27.05 4.57 -1.05
C GLN A 18 -27.83 5.78 -1.55
N HIS A 19 -27.12 6.74 -2.14
CA HIS A 19 -27.71 7.96 -2.70
C HIS A 19 -27.15 8.20 -4.10
N PRO A 20 -27.89 8.83 -5.02
CA PRO A 20 -27.29 9.33 -6.26
C PRO A 20 -26.30 10.46 -5.94
N MET A 21 -25.21 10.56 -6.72
CA MET A 21 -24.17 11.57 -6.49
C MET A 21 -24.70 13.02 -6.46
N ALA A 22 -25.78 13.29 -7.20
CA ALA A 22 -26.38 14.62 -7.32
C ALA A 22 -27.33 15.00 -6.16
N ALA A 23 -27.75 14.06 -5.32
CA ALA A 23 -28.77 14.31 -4.28
C ALA A 23 -28.43 13.67 -2.93
N VAL A 24 -27.14 13.52 -2.64
CA VAL A 24 -26.69 13.03 -1.34
C VAL A 24 -26.89 14.11 -0.25
N PRO A 25 -27.58 13.80 0.85
CA PRO A 25 -27.80 14.76 1.93
C PRO A 25 -26.56 14.89 2.84
N ASP A 26 -26.41 16.05 3.50
CA ASP A 26 -25.35 16.26 4.50
C ASP A 26 -25.68 15.62 5.86
N ALA A 27 -26.94 15.28 6.10
CA ALA A 27 -27.38 14.56 7.29
C ALA A 27 -28.49 13.55 6.96
N ALA A 28 -28.52 12.45 7.69
CA ALA A 28 -29.54 11.40 7.61
C ALA A 28 -30.07 11.07 9.01
N GLU A 29 -31.28 10.54 9.11
CA GLU A 29 -31.84 10.10 10.39
C GLU A 29 -31.15 8.83 10.88
N CYS A 30 -30.68 8.83 12.12
CA CYS A 30 -30.03 7.65 12.70
C CYS A 30 -31.06 6.55 12.99
N PRO A 31 -30.86 5.30 12.52
CA PRO A 31 -31.79 4.20 12.75
C PRO A 31 -31.89 3.78 14.23
N GLY A 32 -30.91 4.13 15.06
CA GLY A 32 -30.90 3.80 16.50
C GLY A 32 -31.62 4.82 17.39
N CYS A 33 -31.32 6.11 17.22
CA CYS A 33 -31.80 7.17 18.12
C CYS A 33 -32.69 8.23 17.45
N ARG A 34 -32.95 8.11 16.12
CA ARG A 34 -33.71 9.07 15.31
C ARG A 34 -33.18 10.51 15.32
N GLN A 35 -31.96 10.73 15.80
CA GLN A 35 -31.27 12.02 15.71
C GLN A 35 -30.59 12.19 14.36
N GLN A 36 -30.34 13.44 13.96
CA GLN A 36 -29.56 13.72 12.75
C GLN A 36 -28.11 13.25 12.90
N ALA A 37 -27.70 12.33 12.03
CA ALA A 37 -26.33 11.88 11.85
C ALA A 37 -25.70 12.60 10.67
N ARG A 38 -24.47 13.10 10.84
CA ARG A 38 -23.78 13.85 9.77
C ARG A 38 -23.09 12.89 8.82
N ARG A 39 -23.11 13.23 7.54
CA ARG A 39 -22.33 12.54 6.51
C ARG A 39 -20.84 12.65 6.84
N ARG A 40 -20.16 11.51 6.79
CA ARG A 40 -18.73 11.42 7.03
C ARG A 40 -18.01 11.15 5.72
N ILE A 41 -17.03 11.98 5.41
CA ILE A 41 -16.02 11.62 4.42
C ILE A 41 -15.09 10.64 5.11
N GLY A 42 -15.28 9.36 4.83
CA GLY A 42 -14.42 8.31 5.34
C GLY A 42 -13.00 8.44 4.80
N ALA A 43 -12.13 7.56 5.26
CA ALA A 43 -10.79 7.36 4.76
C ALA A 43 -10.80 6.14 3.82
N PRO A 44 -11.42 6.21 2.62
CA PRO A 44 -11.48 5.05 1.74
C PRO A 44 -10.06 4.62 1.43
N ALA A 45 -9.74 3.37 1.75
CA ALA A 45 -8.49 2.73 1.36
C ALA A 45 -7.19 3.39 1.87
N LEU A 46 -7.21 4.18 2.95
CA LEU A 46 -5.97 4.65 3.58
C LEU A 46 -5.15 3.42 4.04
N GLY A 47 -4.04 3.15 3.35
CA GLY A 47 -3.14 2.02 3.61
C GLY A 47 -3.08 0.97 2.50
N ILE A 48 -4.04 0.94 1.55
CA ILE A 48 -4.02 -0.03 0.44
C ILE A 48 -2.91 0.32 -0.58
N GLY A 49 -2.46 1.58 -0.60
CA GLY A 49 -1.45 2.08 -1.53
C GLY A 49 -0.01 1.58 -1.30
N ALA A 50 0.26 0.89 -0.18
CA ALA A 50 1.63 0.57 0.24
C ALA A 50 1.99 -0.92 0.05
N THR A 51 1.32 -1.62 -0.86
CA THR A 51 1.61 -3.04 -1.17
C THR A 51 2.97 -3.22 -1.82
N THR A 52 3.52 -4.42 -1.71
CA THR A 52 4.76 -4.81 -2.41
C THR A 52 4.61 -4.67 -3.93
N ALA A 53 3.45 -5.00 -4.49
CA ALA A 53 3.16 -4.88 -5.91
C ALA A 53 3.19 -3.42 -6.39
N MET A 54 2.56 -2.50 -5.64
CA MET A 54 2.58 -1.07 -5.98
C MET A 54 3.99 -0.48 -5.86
N ARG A 55 4.72 -0.82 -4.80
CA ARG A 55 6.13 -0.40 -4.64
C ARG A 55 7.03 -0.88 -5.77
N LEU A 56 6.80 -2.09 -6.29
CA LEU A 56 7.55 -2.63 -7.44
C LEU A 56 7.29 -1.79 -8.71
N GLN A 57 6.03 -1.42 -8.95
CA GLN A 57 5.66 -0.58 -10.10
C GLN A 57 6.32 0.80 -10.01
N ASP A 58 6.27 1.44 -8.84
CA ASP A 58 6.89 2.74 -8.61
C ASP A 58 8.41 2.68 -8.76
N ALA A 59 9.05 1.64 -8.20
CA ALA A 59 10.49 1.43 -8.34
C ALA A 59 10.89 1.24 -9.81
N THR A 60 10.10 0.47 -10.57
CA THR A 60 10.35 0.24 -12.00
C THR A 60 10.22 1.53 -12.80
N ARG A 61 9.16 2.32 -12.57
CA ARG A 61 8.99 3.63 -13.21
C ARG A 61 10.15 4.57 -12.88
N ALA A 62 10.62 4.60 -11.64
CA ALA A 62 11.70 5.48 -11.19
C ALA A 62 13.04 5.18 -11.91
N THR A 63 13.26 3.97 -12.42
CA THR A 63 14.50 3.63 -13.15
C THR A 63 14.74 4.45 -14.42
N ALA A 64 13.68 5.02 -15.02
CA ALA A 64 13.81 5.85 -16.21
C ALA A 64 14.54 7.17 -15.94
N ASP A 65 14.24 7.83 -14.82
CA ASP A 65 14.76 9.17 -14.51
C ASP A 65 15.77 9.18 -13.35
N LYS A 66 15.67 8.21 -12.43
CA LYS A 66 16.46 8.13 -11.19
C LYS A 66 16.81 6.67 -10.87
N PRO A 67 17.61 5.99 -11.72
CA PRO A 67 18.05 4.63 -11.43
C PRO A 67 18.89 4.59 -10.15
N ASP A 68 18.62 3.61 -9.29
CA ASP A 68 19.45 3.37 -8.11
C ASP A 68 20.75 2.71 -8.53
N VAL A 69 21.86 3.41 -8.33
CA VAL A 69 23.21 2.93 -8.66
C VAL A 69 23.88 2.42 -7.40
N VAL A 70 24.57 1.28 -7.50
CA VAL A 70 25.27 0.68 -6.36
C VAL A 70 26.38 1.63 -5.88
N ARG A 71 26.18 2.24 -4.70
CA ARG A 71 27.13 3.22 -4.11
C ARG A 71 28.19 2.59 -3.22
N SER A 72 27.98 1.35 -2.81
CA SER A 72 28.90 0.62 -1.93
C SER A 72 28.68 -0.87 -2.07
N LEU A 73 29.75 -1.63 -1.87
CA LEU A 73 29.65 -3.08 -1.77
C LEU A 73 28.86 -3.46 -0.49
N PRO A 74 28.04 -4.51 -0.53
CA PRO A 74 27.36 -4.99 0.67
C PRO A 74 28.40 -5.42 1.72
N GLN A 75 28.24 -4.92 2.95
CA GLN A 75 29.17 -5.19 4.05
C GLN A 75 29.24 -6.68 4.43
N ASN A 76 28.15 -7.41 4.20
CA ASN A 76 28.06 -8.87 4.41
C ASN A 76 27.95 -9.59 3.07
N ALA A 77 29.00 -9.56 2.28
CA ALA A 77 29.14 -10.49 1.16
C ALA A 77 29.49 -11.87 1.74
N ARG A 78 28.62 -12.87 1.49
CA ARG A 78 28.98 -14.26 1.78
C ARG A 78 30.20 -14.62 0.93
N PRO A 79 31.27 -15.20 1.50
CA PRO A 79 32.45 -15.53 0.71
C PRO A 79 32.06 -16.48 -0.42
N THR A 80 32.50 -16.16 -1.64
CA THR A 80 32.33 -17.02 -2.81
C THR A 80 32.98 -18.37 -2.50
N ARG A 81 32.24 -19.47 -2.70
CA ARG A 81 32.80 -20.81 -2.47
C ARG A 81 33.92 -21.07 -3.48
N VAL A 82 35.12 -21.25 -2.98
CA VAL A 82 36.28 -21.67 -3.78
C VAL A 82 36.38 -23.19 -3.70
N SER A 83 36.54 -23.84 -4.86
CA SER A 83 36.79 -25.29 -4.91
C SER A 83 38.28 -25.57 -4.61
N THR A 84 38.53 -26.44 -3.63
CA THR A 84 39.86 -26.86 -3.19
C THR A 84 40.35 -28.13 -3.88
N ASN A 85 39.78 -28.45 -5.06
CA ASN A 85 40.14 -29.66 -5.79
C ASN A 85 41.63 -29.63 -6.21
N PRO A 86 42.46 -30.60 -5.77
CA PRO A 86 43.89 -30.62 -6.09
C PRO A 86 44.19 -30.74 -7.60
N LEU A 87 43.23 -31.21 -8.40
CA LEU A 87 43.35 -31.30 -9.85
C LEU A 87 43.41 -29.93 -10.54
N HIS A 88 43.00 -28.85 -9.86
CA HIS A 88 43.14 -27.48 -10.39
C HIS A 88 44.59 -27.10 -10.70
N ARG A 89 45.57 -27.73 -10.06
CA ARG A 89 47.00 -27.50 -10.35
C ARG A 89 47.42 -27.96 -11.75
N LYS A 90 46.62 -28.79 -12.41
CA LYS A 90 46.87 -29.31 -13.77
C LYS A 90 46.22 -28.47 -14.86
N LEU A 91 45.42 -27.46 -14.51
CA LEU A 91 44.82 -26.57 -15.49
C LEU A 91 45.89 -25.66 -16.12
N PRO A 92 45.80 -25.36 -17.42
CA PRO A 92 46.65 -24.35 -18.05
C PRO A 92 46.50 -23.03 -17.31
N ARG A 93 47.62 -22.39 -16.99
CA ARG A 93 47.60 -21.07 -16.36
C ARG A 93 47.26 -20.01 -17.41
N PRO A 94 46.34 -19.06 -17.12
CA PRO A 94 46.11 -17.91 -17.98
C PRO A 94 47.34 -16.98 -18.00
#